data_AF-A0A953JHR6-F1
#
_entry.id   AF-A0A953JHR6-F1
#
_cell.length_a   1.000
_cell.length_b   1.000
_cell.length_c   1.000
_cell.angle_alpha   90.00
_cell.angle_beta   90.00
_cell.angle_gamma   90.00
#
_symmetry.space_group_name_H-M   'P 1'
#
loop_
_entity.id
_entity.type
_entity.pdbx_description
1 polymer ?
#
loop_
_entity_poly.entity_id
_entity_poly.type
_entity_poly.pdbx_seq_one_letter_code
_entity_poly.pdbx_strand_id
1 'polypeptide(L)'
;IGSPDEVAAQLREVATSLNVGHLMLLMQYGNMSKQLTQYNTKLFAERVMPQLRDLFADWEDHWWPKPLEQKERAPLPAFTPRIAAE
;
A
#
# COMPACT_ATOMS: atom_id res chain seq x y z
N ILE A 1 0.72 16.10 -1.38
CA ILE A 1 0.32 17.29 -2.18
C ILE A 1 0.92 17.05 -3.56
N GLY A 2 0.11 17.12 -4.61
CA GLY A 2 0.49 16.74 -5.98
C GLY A 2 -0.60 15.87 -6.63
N SER A 3 -0.69 15.96 -7.95
CA SER A 3 -1.50 15.08 -8.79
C SER A 3 -0.96 13.63 -8.76
N PRO A 4 -1.76 12.62 -9.12
CA PRO A 4 -1.29 11.24 -9.17
C PRO A 4 -0.04 11.04 -10.03
N ASP A 5 0.07 11.77 -11.14
CA ASP A 5 1.19 11.65 -12.07
C ASP A 5 2.47 12.27 -11.49
N GLU A 6 2.37 13.41 -10.82
CA GLU A 6 3.50 14.02 -10.11
C GLU A 6 3.99 13.13 -8.96
N VAL A 7 3.08 12.44 -8.28
CA VAL A 7 3.43 11.47 -7.23
C VAL A 7 4.13 10.25 -7.84
N ALA A 8 3.63 9.72 -8.97
CA ALA A 8 4.27 8.60 -9.65
C ALA A 8 5.69 8.97 -10.14
N ALA A 9 5.88 10.17 -10.70
CA ALA A 9 7.19 10.64 -11.13
C ALA A 9 8.20 10.71 -9.97
N GLN A 10 7.79 11.29 -8.84
CA GLN A 10 8.64 11.38 -7.65
C GLN A 10 8.96 10.00 -7.06
N LEU A 11 7.98 9.10 -6.99
CA LEU A 11 8.21 7.75 -6.49
C LEU A 11 9.14 6.95 -7.40
N ARG A 12 9.03 7.11 -8.73
CA ARG A 12 9.95 6.51 -9.69
C ARG A 12 11.37 7.02 -9.46
N GLU A 13 11.55 8.33 -9.32
CA GLU A 13 12.86 8.93 -9.05
C GLU A 13 13.49 8.37 -7.77
N VAL A 14 12.74 8.34 -6.67
CA VAL A 14 13.21 7.78 -5.39
C VAL A 14 13.55 6.29 -5.52
N ALA A 15 12.69 5.50 -6.15
CA ALA A 15 12.92 4.07 -6.34
C ALA A 15 14.18 3.78 -7.15
N THR A 16 14.42 4.52 -8.24
CA THR A 16 15.60 4.33 -9.10
C THR A 16 16.88 4.91 -8.51
N SER A 17 16.80 6.05 -7.80
CA SER A 17 17.99 6.69 -7.23
C SER A 17 18.54 5.93 -6.03
N LEU A 18 17.64 5.39 -5.18
CA LEU A 18 18.03 4.59 -4.01
C LEU A 18 18.15 3.09 -4.32
N ASN A 19 17.75 2.67 -5.52
CA ASN A 19 17.67 1.27 -5.94
C ASN A 19 16.84 0.40 -4.96
N VAL A 20 15.62 0.86 -4.65
CA VAL A 20 14.71 0.19 -3.71
C VAL A 20 13.48 -0.38 -4.42
N GLY A 21 13.22 -1.67 -4.21
CA GLY A 21 12.06 -2.37 -4.77
C GLY A 21 10.81 -2.35 -3.88
N HIS A 22 10.96 -2.09 -2.58
CA HIS A 22 9.85 -2.03 -1.62
C HIS A 22 9.73 -0.65 -0.99
N LEU A 23 8.52 -0.10 -1.04
CA LEU A 23 8.19 1.19 -0.44
C LEU A 23 7.09 1.00 0.60
N MET A 24 7.34 1.45 1.83
CA MET A 24 6.31 1.55 2.84
C MET A 24 5.60 2.91 2.71
N LEU A 25 4.29 2.86 2.50
CA LEU A 25 3.49 4.03 2.20
C LEU A 25 2.54 4.35 3.36
N LEU A 26 2.55 5.62 3.78
CA LEU A 26 1.62 6.14 4.79
C LEU A 26 0.63 7.08 4.11
N MET A 27 -0.55 6.55 3.77
CA MET A 27 -1.64 7.31 3.13
C MET A 27 -2.52 8.06 4.15
N GLN A 28 -2.34 7.71 5.42
CA GLN A 28 -2.94 8.29 6.62
C GLN A 28 -1.86 9.03 7.40
N TYR A 29 -1.82 10.36 7.26
CA TYR A 29 -0.82 11.17 7.95
C TYR A 29 -1.48 12.15 8.92
N GLY A 30 -0.96 12.22 10.15
CA GLY A 30 -1.48 13.11 11.18
C GLY A 30 -2.91 12.75 11.62
N ASN A 31 -3.81 13.74 11.62
CA ASN A 31 -5.18 13.64 12.12
C ASN A 31 -6.23 13.47 11.00
N MET A 32 -5.87 12.84 9.87
CA MET A 32 -6.80 12.61 8.77
C MET A 32 -8.01 11.78 9.21
N SER A 33 -9.20 12.14 8.70
CA SER A 33 -10.40 11.32 8.90
C SER A 33 -10.27 9.95 8.23
N LYS A 34 -11.08 8.98 8.68
CA LYS A 34 -11.16 7.65 8.07
C LYS A 34 -11.50 7.74 6.59
N GLN A 35 -12.44 8.61 6.23
CA GLN A 35 -12.89 8.81 4.84
C GLN A 35 -11.75 9.33 3.97
N LEU A 36 -11.01 10.33 4.45
CA LEU A 36 -9.88 10.90 3.71
C LEU A 36 -8.74 9.87 3.55
N THR A 37 -8.45 9.11 4.60
CA THR A 37 -7.50 8.00 4.55
C THR A 37 -7.88 6.98 3.47
N GLN A 38 -9.14 6.54 3.45
CA GLN A 38 -9.62 5.58 2.45
C GLN A 38 -9.55 6.16 1.03
N TYR A 39 -9.90 7.42 0.87
CA TYR A 39 -9.79 8.12 -0.41
C TYR A 39 -8.35 8.14 -0.93
N ASN A 40 -7.38 8.51 -0.08
CA ASN A 40 -5.96 8.54 -0.45
C ASN A 40 -5.45 7.14 -0.83
N THR A 41 -5.78 6.12 -0.04
CA THR A 41 -5.40 4.73 -0.34
C THR A 41 -5.99 4.25 -1.67
N LYS A 42 -7.27 4.56 -1.94
CA LYS A 42 -7.91 4.22 -3.20
C LYS A 42 -7.25 4.95 -4.38
N LEU A 43 -7.02 6.26 -4.25
CA LEU A 43 -6.40 7.08 -5.29
C LEU A 43 -5.00 6.55 -5.64
N PHE A 44 -4.19 6.21 -4.63
CA PHE A 44 -2.88 5.62 -4.84
C PHE A 44 -2.98 4.29 -5.60
N ALA A 45 -3.82 3.36 -5.14
CA ALA A 45 -3.97 2.03 -5.72
C ALA A 45 -4.45 2.07 -7.18
N GLU A 46 -5.36 3.00 -7.50
CA GLU A 46 -5.98 3.09 -8.82
C GLU A 46 -5.18 3.94 -9.82
N ARG A 47 -4.51 5.00 -9.36
CA ARG A 47 -3.90 6.00 -10.26
C ARG A 47 -2.38 6.04 -10.22
N VAL A 48 -1.74 5.73 -9.09
CA VAL A 48 -0.29 5.84 -8.93
C VAL A 48 0.38 4.49 -9.10
N MET A 49 -0.04 3.48 -8.34
CA MET A 49 0.57 2.15 -8.30
C MET A 49 0.72 1.51 -9.69
N PRO A 50 -0.25 1.61 -10.62
CA PRO A 50 -0.10 1.02 -11.95
C PRO A 50 1.05 1.60 -12.78
N GLN A 51 1.43 2.86 -12.57
CA GLN A 51 2.49 3.55 -13.31
C GLN A 51 3.92 3.18 -12.86
N LEU A 52 4.02 2.41 -11.77
CA LEU A 52 5.28 2.02 -11.12
C LEU A 52 5.55 0.51 -11.19
N ARG A 53 4.58 -0.30 -11.65
CA ARG A 53 4.68 -1.77 -11.67
C ARG A 53 5.76 -2.30 -12.62
N ASP A 54 6.21 -1.49 -13.57
CA ASP A 54 7.29 -1.82 -14.48
C ASP A 54 8.67 -1.72 -13.84
N LEU A 55 8.80 -0.99 -12.71
CA LEU A 55 10.07 -0.83 -12.03
C LEU A 55 10.54 -2.16 -11.45
N PHE A 56 11.78 -2.52 -11.79
CA PHE A 56 12.45 -3.75 -11.32
C PHE A 56 11.68 -5.04 -11.64
N ALA A 57 10.81 -5.05 -12.66
CA ALA A 57 9.99 -6.21 -13.00
C ALA A 57 10.80 -7.48 -13.36
N ASP A 58 12.04 -7.31 -13.80
CA ASP A 58 12.96 -8.42 -14.14
C ASP A 58 13.70 -8.99 -12.91
N TRP A 59 13.57 -8.39 -11.74
CA TRP A 59 14.26 -8.82 -10.52
C TRP A 59 13.44 -9.82 -9.71
N GLU A 60 14.10 -10.85 -9.19
CA GLU A 60 13.46 -11.80 -8.28
C GLU A 60 13.36 -11.23 -6.86
N ASP A 61 12.13 -11.20 -6.30
CA ASP A 61 11.87 -10.74 -4.94
C ASP A 61 11.91 -11.91 -3.94
N HIS A 62 13.05 -12.08 -3.29
CA HIS A 62 13.26 -13.12 -2.27
C HIS A 62 12.80 -12.71 -0.86
N TRP A 63 12.59 -11.42 -0.60
CA TRP A 63 12.49 -10.88 0.76
C TRP A 63 11.08 -10.41 1.14
N TRP A 64 10.17 -10.25 0.17
CA TRP A 64 8.79 -9.93 0.50
C TRP A 64 8.09 -11.11 1.17
N PRO A 65 7.34 -10.89 2.28
CA PRO A 65 6.62 -11.96 2.95
C PRO A 65 5.61 -12.61 1.99
N LYS A 66 5.76 -13.93 1.81
CA LYS A 66 4.78 -14.73 1.10
C LYS A 66 3.65 -15.09 2.06
N PRO A 67 2.38 -15.03 1.62
CA PRO A 67 1.27 -15.46 2.45
C PRO A 67 1.41 -16.95 2.75
N LEU A 68 1.10 -17.37 3.99
CA LEU A 68 1.06 -18.79 4.36
C LEU A 68 0.12 -19.57 3.44
N GLU A 69 0.39 -20.87 3.26
CA GLU A 69 -0.53 -21.75 2.54
C GLU A 69 -1.91 -21.72 3.22
N GLN A 70 -2.99 -21.78 2.44
CA GLN A 70 -4.34 -21.61 2.99
C GLN A 70 -4.64 -22.59 4.13
N LYS A 71 -4.12 -23.82 4.04
CA LYS A 71 -4.24 -24.89 5.04
C LYS A 71 -3.52 -24.60 6.36
N GLU A 72 -2.53 -23.70 6.35
CA GLU A 72 -1.70 -23.33 7.51
C GLU A 72 -2.23 -22.08 8.21
N ARG A 73 -3.19 -21.38 7.60
CA ARG A 73 -3.78 -20.17 8.16
C ARG A 73 -4.75 -20.53 9.29
N ALA A 74 -4.68 -19.80 10.40
CA ALA A 74 -5.66 -19.92 11.47
C ALA A 74 -7.07 -19.56 10.96
N PRO A 75 -8.13 -20.22 11.47
CA PRO A 75 -9.50 -19.85 11.14
C PRO A 75 -9.78 -18.42 11.63
N LEU A 76 -10.36 -17.58 10.77
CA LEU A 76 -10.80 -16.25 11.17
C LEU A 76 -11.97 -16.37 12.16
N PRO A 77 -11.86 -15.79 13.37
CA PRO A 77 -13.00 -15.76 14.28
C PRO A 77 -14.13 -14.91 13.68
N ALA A 78 -15.38 -15.25 13.98
CA ALA A 78 -16.51 -14.41 13.61
C ALA A 78 -16.33 -13.02 14.23
N PHE A 79 -16.53 -11.97 13.43
CA PHE A 79 -16.49 -10.60 13.93
C PHE A 79 -17.68 -10.38 14.87
N THR A 80 -17.38 -10.09 16.14
CA THR A 80 -18.39 -9.67 17.13
C THR A 80 -18.28 -8.15 17.29
N PRO A 81 -19.23 -7.35 16.76
CA PRO A 81 -19.22 -5.92 16.99
C PRO A 81 -19.35 -5.67 18.50
N ARG A 82 -18.44 -4.86 19.06
CA ARG A 82 -18.68 -4.28 20.38
C ARG A 82 -19.84 -3.31 20.24
N ILE A 83 -20.92 -3.56 20.99
CA ILE A 83 -21.98 -2.56 21.20
C ILE A 83 -21.26 -1.32 21.76
N ALA A 84 -21.39 -0.18 21.08
CA ALA A 84 -20.82 1.06 21.54
C ALA A 84 -21.39 1.38 22.92
N ALA A 85 -20.53 1.62 23.91
CA ALA A 85 -20.93 2.30 25.12
C ALA A 85 -21.27 3.75 24.73
N GLU A 86 -22.48 4.17 25.09
CA GLU A 86 -23.03 5.52 24.91
C GLU A 86 -22.18 6.60 25.60
#